data_AF-A0A7S1Z953-F1
#
_entry.id   AF-A0A7S1Z953-F1
#
_cell.length_a   1.000
_cell.length_b   1.000
_cell.length_c   1.000
_cell.angle_alpha   90.00
_cell.angle_beta   90.00
_cell.angle_gamma   90.00
#
_symmetry.space_group_name_H-M   'P 1'
#
loop_
_entity.id
_entity.type
_entity.pdbx_description
1 polymer ?
#
loop_
_entity_poly.entity_id
_entity_poly.type
_entity_poly.pdbx_seq_one_letter_code
_entity_poly.pdbx_strand_id
1 'polypeptide(L)'
;SQAKESQLGYYCMKPVFSVLDANDALALRVIVKAKKTASDETDIQRQLREEELCYYICQLCIDHLPASYLSLADPNNKSLPNNLLIKDYISNPKPNGYQSLHYSIRVRYHGFDWPLEVQICSADMHHVAEYGLAAHWEYKVQHHYC
;
A
#
# COMPACT_ATOMS: atom_id res chain seq x y z
N SER A 1 -5.46 -11.77 66.80
CA SER A 1 -6.13 -11.12 65.65
C SER A 1 -5.07 -10.74 64.62
N GLN A 2 -5.09 -11.47 63.50
CA GLN A 2 -4.71 -11.12 62.11
C GLN A 2 -3.42 -10.30 61.90
N ALA A 3 -2.29 -10.91 61.55
CA ALA A 3 -1.91 -11.51 60.25
C ALA A 3 -1.43 -10.46 59.22
N LYS A 4 -0.13 -10.55 58.91
CA LYS A 4 0.57 -9.89 57.79
C LYS A 4 -0.04 -10.37 56.47
N GLU A 5 -0.41 -9.44 55.59
CA GLU A 5 -0.64 -9.75 54.18
C GLU A 5 0.42 -9.05 53.32
N SER A 6 1.27 -9.90 52.76
CA SER A 6 2.19 -9.66 51.66
C SER A 6 1.42 -9.21 50.41
N GLN A 7 1.72 -8.02 49.88
CA GLN A 7 1.32 -7.68 48.52
C GLN A 7 2.20 -8.47 47.55
N LEU A 8 1.70 -9.66 47.16
CA LEU A 8 2.12 -10.37 45.96
C LEU A 8 1.72 -9.57 44.72
N GLY A 9 2.54 -9.70 43.69
CA GLY A 9 2.52 -8.86 42.50
C GLY A 9 1.29 -9.02 41.62
N TYR A 10 1.07 -7.96 40.85
CA TYR A 10 0.54 -8.07 39.50
C TYR A 10 1.53 -7.35 38.59
N TYR A 11 2.45 -8.11 37.99
CA TYR A 11 3.06 -7.67 36.75
C TYR A 11 1.91 -7.53 35.75
N CYS A 12 1.41 -6.31 35.55
CA CYS A 12 0.57 -5.99 34.42
C CYS A 12 1.46 -6.14 33.18
N MET A 13 1.44 -7.34 32.60
CA MET A 13 1.97 -7.55 31.26
C MET A 13 1.23 -6.57 30.35
N LYS A 14 1.97 -5.56 29.88
CA LYS A 14 1.51 -4.58 28.90
C LYS A 14 0.95 -5.31 27.67
N PRO A 15 -0.07 -4.74 27.01
CA PRO A 15 -0.97 -5.46 26.12
C PRO A 15 -0.20 -6.12 24.98
N VAL A 16 -0.60 -7.36 24.68
CA VAL A 16 -0.27 -8.04 23.44
C VAL A 16 -0.76 -7.12 22.32
N PHE A 17 0.16 -6.58 21.52
CA PHE A 17 -0.20 -5.78 20.33
C PHE A 17 -1.20 -6.59 19.51
N SER A 18 -2.42 -6.09 19.45
CA SER A 18 -3.44 -6.68 18.60
C SER A 18 -3.15 -6.22 17.17
N VAL A 19 -3.25 -7.11 16.18
CA VAL A 19 -3.19 -6.72 14.76
C VAL A 19 -4.21 -5.61 14.43
N LEU A 20 -5.23 -5.47 15.30
CA LEU A 20 -6.30 -4.48 15.24
C LEU A 20 -5.84 -3.04 15.59
N ASP A 21 -4.64 -2.86 16.18
CA ASP A 21 -4.10 -1.54 16.59
C ASP A 21 -3.17 -0.90 15.53
N ALA A 22 -2.89 -1.59 14.42
CA ALA A 22 -2.11 -1.05 13.31
C ALA A 22 -3.01 -0.25 12.35
N ASN A 23 -2.69 1.03 12.13
CA ASN A 23 -3.38 1.89 11.15
C ASN A 23 -3.29 1.35 9.70
N ASP A 24 -2.37 0.42 9.44
CA ASP A 24 -2.13 -0.25 8.15
C ASP A 24 -2.54 -1.73 8.22
N ALA A 25 -3.75 -2.01 8.71
CA ALA A 25 -4.13 -3.37 9.10
C ALA A 25 -3.99 -4.42 7.97
N LEU A 26 -4.14 -4.04 6.70
CA LEU A 26 -3.91 -4.91 5.55
C LEU A 26 -3.25 -4.14 4.38
N ALA A 27 -2.17 -4.70 3.84
CA ALA A 27 -1.55 -4.24 2.61
C ALA A 27 -1.35 -5.42 1.65
N LEU A 28 -1.77 -5.25 0.39
CA LEU A 28 -1.55 -6.21 -0.68
C LEU A 28 -0.60 -5.61 -1.70
N ARG A 29 0.54 -6.25 -1.93
CA ARG A 29 1.45 -5.86 -3.01
C ARG A 29 1.35 -6.84 -4.17
N VAL A 30 1.08 -6.33 -5.36
CA VAL A 30 1.02 -7.08 -6.62
C VAL A 30 2.23 -6.69 -7.45
N ILE A 31 3.10 -7.66 -7.73
CA ILE A 31 4.30 -7.47 -8.56
C ILE A 31 4.07 -8.14 -9.91
N VAL A 32 4.02 -7.34 -10.97
CA VAL A 32 3.85 -7.81 -12.35
C VAL A 32 5.19 -8.22 -12.93
N LYS A 33 5.31 -9.48 -13.34
CA LYS A 33 6.50 -10.00 -14.03
C LYS A 33 6.09 -10.71 -15.32
N ALA A 34 6.17 -10.00 -16.43
CA ALA A 34 5.88 -10.52 -17.74
C ALA A 34 7.10 -11.23 -18.34
N LYS A 35 6.87 -12.38 -18.98
CA LYS A 35 7.85 -12.97 -19.88
C LYS A 35 7.80 -12.26 -21.22
N LYS A 36 8.91 -12.30 -21.97
CA LYS A 36 8.90 -11.89 -23.37
C LYS A 36 7.95 -12.78 -24.18
N THR A 37 7.14 -12.18 -25.05
CA THR A 37 6.16 -12.85 -25.91
C THR A 37 6.76 -13.24 -27.26
N ALA A 38 7.83 -12.57 -27.68
CA ALA A 38 8.58 -12.87 -28.90
C ALA A 38 10.10 -12.81 -28.64
N SER A 39 10.88 -13.50 -29.47
CA SER A 39 12.35 -13.54 -29.34
C SER A 39 13.02 -12.19 -29.60
N ASP A 40 12.40 -11.36 -30.42
CA ASP A 40 12.85 -10.01 -30.80
C ASP A 40 12.24 -8.90 -29.94
N GLU A 41 11.41 -9.24 -28.94
CA GLU A 41 10.87 -8.24 -28.00
C GLU A 41 12.01 -7.61 -27.20
N THR A 42 12.11 -6.29 -27.31
CA THR A 42 13.05 -5.48 -26.55
C THR A 42 12.62 -5.38 -25.09
N ASP A 43 13.57 -5.07 -24.20
CA ASP A 43 13.24 -4.90 -22.78
C ASP A 43 12.31 -3.71 -22.54
N ILE A 44 12.42 -2.65 -23.36
CA ILE A 44 11.52 -1.48 -23.31
C ILE A 44 10.08 -1.89 -23.64
N GLN A 45 9.87 -2.69 -24.68
CA GLN A 45 8.52 -3.18 -25.04
C GLN A 45 7.92 -4.04 -23.93
N ARG A 46 8.73 -4.92 -23.31
CA ARG A 46 8.30 -5.71 -22.16
C ARG A 46 7.91 -4.82 -20.99
N GLN A 47 8.71 -3.81 -20.68
CA GLN A 47 8.47 -2.86 -19.58
C GLN A 47 7.19 -2.06 -19.79
N LEU A 48 6.98 -1.47 -20.97
CA LEU A 48 5.74 -0.76 -21.31
C LEU A 48 4.51 -1.66 -21.14
N ARG A 49 4.62 -2.93 -21.54
CA ARG A 49 3.54 -3.90 -21.35
C ARG A 49 3.29 -4.24 -19.89
N GLU A 50 4.33 -4.31 -19.06
CA GLU A 50 4.17 -4.47 -17.60
C GLU A 50 3.50 -3.26 -16.96
N GLU A 51 3.79 -2.04 -17.42
CA GLU A 51 3.09 -0.82 -16.98
C GLU A 51 1.61 -0.88 -17.34
N GLU A 52 1.27 -1.19 -18.60
CA GLU A 52 -0.12 -1.39 -19.04
C GLU A 52 -0.85 -2.45 -18.21
N LEU A 53 -0.18 -3.56 -17.90
CA LEU A 53 -0.74 -4.61 -17.04
C LEU A 53 -0.96 -4.12 -15.60
N CYS A 54 -0.12 -3.22 -15.08
CA CYS A 54 -0.36 -2.62 -13.76
C CYS A 54 -1.66 -1.81 -13.75
N TYR A 55 -1.91 -0.99 -14.78
CA TYR A 55 -3.17 -0.25 -14.90
C TYR A 55 -4.38 -1.17 -15.06
N TYR A 56 -4.25 -2.23 -15.87
CA TYR A 56 -5.31 -3.22 -16.02
C TYR A 56 -5.66 -3.92 -14.69
N ILE A 57 -4.65 -4.34 -13.92
CA ILE A 57 -4.86 -4.93 -12.59
C ILE A 57 -5.48 -3.92 -11.64
N CYS A 58 -5.06 -2.65 -11.69
CA CYS A 58 -5.65 -1.59 -10.87
C CYS A 58 -7.13 -1.44 -11.17
N GLN A 59 -7.53 -1.44 -12.46
CA GLN A 59 -8.93 -1.42 -12.86
C GLN A 59 -9.70 -2.63 -12.34
N LEU A 60 -9.13 -3.84 -12.47
CA LEU A 60 -9.73 -5.05 -11.88
C LEU A 60 -9.92 -4.93 -10.36
N CYS A 61 -8.93 -4.38 -9.65
CA CYS A 61 -9.06 -4.14 -8.21
C CYS A 61 -10.18 -3.15 -7.90
N ILE A 62 -10.34 -2.07 -8.67
CA ILE A 62 -11.43 -1.11 -8.50
C ILE A 62 -12.80 -1.77 -8.73
N ASP A 63 -12.90 -2.59 -9.78
CA ASP A 63 -14.14 -3.26 -10.15
C ASP A 63 -14.58 -4.31 -9.11
N HIS A 64 -13.62 -5.00 -8.48
CA HIS A 64 -13.89 -6.11 -7.56
C HIS A 64 -13.74 -5.76 -6.08
N LEU A 65 -13.07 -4.65 -5.74
CA LEU A 65 -12.91 -4.15 -4.38
C LEU A 65 -13.44 -2.71 -4.29
N PRO A 66 -14.75 -2.51 -4.55
CA PRO A 66 -15.30 -1.17 -4.69
C PRO A 66 -15.21 -0.41 -3.37
N ALA A 67 -14.89 0.88 -3.48
CA ALA A 67 -14.79 1.84 -2.39
C ALA A 67 -16.10 2.10 -1.60
N SER A 68 -17.13 1.29 -1.80
CA SER A 68 -18.45 1.39 -1.15
C SER A 68 -18.38 1.56 0.37
N TYR A 69 -17.35 1.05 1.05
CA TYR A 69 -17.15 1.23 2.50
C TYR A 69 -16.47 2.54 2.91
N LEU A 70 -15.87 3.30 1.98
CA LEU A 70 -15.42 4.67 2.27
C LEU A 70 -16.60 5.62 2.50
N SER A 71 -17.77 5.32 1.92
CA SER A 71 -18.96 6.18 2.00
C SER A 71 -19.66 6.19 3.35
N LEU A 72 -19.29 5.32 4.31
CA LEU A 72 -19.90 5.29 5.64
C LEU A 72 -19.32 6.36 6.59
N ALA A 73 -18.22 7.01 6.21
CA ALA A 73 -17.62 8.09 6.99
C ALA A 73 -18.26 9.47 6.73
N ASP A 74 -19.00 9.64 5.62
CA ASP A 74 -19.74 10.86 5.31
C ASP A 74 -21.26 10.60 5.42
N PRO A 75 -21.96 11.16 6.42
CA PRO A 75 -23.41 11.02 6.56
C PRO A 75 -24.21 11.59 5.37
N ASN A 76 -23.56 12.31 4.45
CA ASN A 76 -24.18 12.87 3.24
C ASN A 76 -23.98 12.01 1.97
N ASN A 77 -23.42 10.81 2.08
CA ASN A 77 -23.39 9.81 1.00
C ASN A 77 -22.86 10.36 -0.34
N LYS A 78 -21.72 11.07 -0.32
CA LYS A 78 -20.96 11.36 -1.54
C LYS A 78 -19.85 10.32 -1.68
N SER A 79 -20.05 9.37 -2.59
CA SER A 79 -18.97 8.51 -3.07
C SER A 79 -17.81 9.40 -3.52
N LEU A 80 -16.66 9.30 -2.86
CA LEU A 80 -15.43 9.90 -3.39
C LEU A 80 -15.20 9.31 -4.78
N PRO A 81 -15.00 10.13 -5.83
CA PRO A 81 -14.69 9.59 -7.13
C PRO A 81 -13.41 8.74 -7.04
N ASN A 82 -13.38 7.63 -7.78
CA ASN A 82 -12.31 6.61 -7.69
C ASN A 82 -10.90 7.21 -7.88
N ASN A 83 -10.79 8.32 -8.63
CA ASN A 83 -9.54 9.06 -8.84
C ASN A 83 -8.94 9.66 -7.55
N LEU A 84 -9.72 9.86 -6.48
CA LEU A 84 -9.20 10.34 -5.19
C LEU A 84 -8.62 9.21 -4.33
N LEU A 85 -8.86 7.95 -4.69
CA LEU A 85 -8.43 6.76 -3.96
C LEU A 85 -7.18 6.13 -4.58
N ILE A 86 -6.81 6.59 -5.77
CA ILE A 86 -5.67 6.09 -6.54
C ILE A 86 -4.55 7.12 -6.48
N LYS A 87 -3.35 6.70 -6.08
CA LYS A 87 -2.13 7.48 -6.24
C LYS A 87 -1.32 6.86 -7.35
N ASP A 88 -1.22 7.57 -8.47
CA ASP A 88 -0.48 7.13 -9.64
C ASP A 88 0.97 7.61 -9.56
N TYR A 89 1.85 6.77 -9.00
CA TYR A 89 3.28 7.02 -9.01
C TYR A 89 3.99 6.39 -10.21
N ILE A 90 3.27 5.74 -11.14
CA ILE A 90 3.87 5.31 -12.41
C ILE A 90 4.00 6.51 -13.33
N SER A 91 2.90 7.25 -13.53
CA SER A 91 2.89 8.47 -14.34
C SER A 91 3.56 9.66 -13.65
N ASN A 92 3.49 9.72 -12.31
CA ASN A 92 4.12 10.78 -11.50
C ASN A 92 5.05 10.16 -10.43
N PRO A 93 6.24 9.68 -10.81
CA PRO A 93 7.18 9.07 -9.88
C PRO A 93 7.54 10.01 -8.72
N LYS A 94 7.77 9.43 -7.53
CA LYS A 94 8.32 10.21 -6.42
C LYS A 94 9.76 10.66 -6.73
N PRO A 95 10.27 11.72 -6.10
CA PRO A 95 11.64 12.21 -6.35
C PRO A 95 12.75 11.18 -6.15
N ASN A 96 12.50 10.16 -5.32
CA ASN A 96 13.44 9.07 -5.07
C ASN A 96 13.39 7.95 -6.14
N GLY A 97 12.62 8.12 -7.21
CA GLY A 97 12.44 7.13 -8.27
C GLY A 97 11.42 6.04 -7.95
N TYR A 98 10.69 6.14 -6.83
CA TYR A 98 9.65 5.17 -6.50
C TYR A 98 8.46 5.27 -7.45
N GLN A 99 8.08 4.12 -8.01
CA GLN A 99 6.93 3.95 -8.92
C GLN A 99 6.05 2.78 -8.48
N SER A 100 4.74 3.02 -8.41
CA SER A 100 3.70 2.05 -8.07
C SER A 100 2.32 2.72 -8.20
N LEU A 101 1.27 1.95 -8.49
CA LEU A 101 -0.11 2.39 -8.33
C LEU A 101 -0.57 2.03 -6.92
N HIS A 102 -1.07 3.00 -6.17
CA HIS A 102 -1.63 2.75 -4.84
C HIS A 102 -3.14 2.94 -4.88
N TYR A 103 -3.89 1.92 -4.50
CA TYR A 103 -5.34 1.97 -4.34
C TYR A 103 -5.70 1.76 -2.87
N SER A 104 -6.18 2.81 -2.21
CA SER A 104 -6.52 2.78 -0.78
C SER A 104 -8.03 2.67 -0.59
N ILE A 105 -8.48 1.63 0.11
CA ILE A 105 -9.89 1.36 0.38
C ILE A 105 -10.14 0.99 1.84
N ARG A 106 -11.42 0.94 2.22
CA ARG A 106 -11.89 0.26 3.43
C ARG A 106 -12.61 -1.03 3.03
N VAL A 107 -12.40 -2.11 3.79
CA VAL A 107 -13.10 -3.39 3.61
C VAL A 107 -13.74 -3.80 4.92
N ARG A 108 -14.93 -4.41 4.87
CA ARG A 108 -15.61 -4.91 6.06
C ARG A 108 -15.32 -6.39 6.26
N TYR A 109 -14.80 -6.75 7.43
CA TYR A 109 -14.55 -8.14 7.82
C TYR A 109 -14.90 -8.35 9.29
N HIS A 110 -15.70 -9.39 9.57
CA HIS A 110 -16.28 -9.67 10.90
C HIS A 110 -17.00 -8.49 11.56
N GLY A 111 -17.65 -7.63 10.76
CA GLY A 111 -18.37 -6.45 11.26
C GLY A 111 -17.49 -5.25 11.61
N PHE A 112 -16.17 -5.33 11.40
CA PHE A 112 -15.24 -4.22 11.56
C PHE A 112 -14.79 -3.67 10.20
N ASP A 113 -14.55 -2.37 10.11
CA ASP A 113 -14.00 -1.71 8.92
C ASP A 113 -12.48 -1.66 9.01
N TRP A 114 -11.82 -2.21 8.00
CA TRP A 114 -10.37 -2.35 7.91
C TRP A 114 -9.82 -1.51 6.76
N PRO A 115 -8.77 -0.70 6.97
CA PRO A 115 -8.04 -0.11 5.85
C PRO A 115 -7.31 -1.21 5.07
N LEU A 116 -7.45 -1.20 3.75
CA LEU A 116 -6.70 -2.03 2.81
C LEU A 116 -6.02 -1.12 1.80
N GLU A 117 -4.71 -1.26 1.64
CA GLU A 117 -3.96 -0.63 0.55
C GLU A 117 -3.47 -1.70 -0.44
N VAL A 118 -3.83 -1.53 -1.71
CA VAL A 118 -3.31 -2.34 -2.82
C VAL A 118 -2.22 -1.56 -3.53
N GLN A 119 -1.02 -2.11 -3.60
CA GLN A 119 0.13 -1.52 -4.29
C GLN A 119 0.49 -2.38 -5.50
N ILE A 120 0.49 -1.80 -6.69
CA ILE A 120 0.69 -2.53 -7.94
C ILE A 120 1.89 -1.94 -8.68
N CYS A 121 2.91 -2.74 -8.94
CA CYS A 121 4.10 -2.30 -9.66
C CYS A 121 4.71 -3.44 -10.48
N SER A 122 5.57 -3.10 -11.46
CA SER A 122 6.35 -4.11 -12.18
C SER A 122 7.49 -4.66 -11.32
N ALA A 123 8.07 -5.78 -11.75
CA ALA A 123 9.24 -6.37 -11.10
C ALA A 123 10.44 -5.40 -11.09
N ASP A 124 10.62 -4.62 -12.16
CA ASP A 124 11.69 -3.62 -12.27
C ASP A 124 11.45 -2.45 -11.30
N MET A 125 10.21 -1.94 -11.22
CA MET A 125 9.82 -0.91 -10.25
C MET A 125 9.99 -1.41 -8.80
N HIS A 126 9.61 -2.65 -8.52
CA HIS A 126 9.81 -3.26 -7.21
C HIS A 126 11.31 -3.34 -6.85
N HIS A 127 12.15 -3.75 -7.80
CA HIS A 127 13.60 -3.79 -7.59
C HIS A 127 14.17 -2.39 -7.27
N VAL A 128 13.73 -1.34 -7.99
CA VAL A 128 14.12 0.05 -7.69
C VAL A 128 13.66 0.47 -6.29
N ALA A 129 12.44 0.06 -5.88
CA ALA A 129 11.91 0.38 -4.56
C ALA A 129 12.67 -0.29 -3.41
N GLU A 130 13.13 -1.53 -3.58
CA GLU A 130 13.82 -2.32 -2.54
C GLU A 130 15.33 -2.03 -2.48
N TYR A 131 15.97 -1.77 -3.61
CA TYR A 131 17.44 -1.72 -3.72
C TYR A 131 17.99 -0.44 -4.36
N GLY A 132 17.13 0.41 -4.93
CA GLY A 132 17.54 1.67 -5.55
C GLY A 132 17.75 2.81 -4.53
N LEU A 133 17.99 4.03 -5.05
CA LEU A 133 18.03 5.28 -4.27
C LEU A 133 16.74 5.52 -3.45
N ALA A 134 15.63 4.85 -3.79
CA ALA A 134 14.38 4.84 -3.04
C ALA A 134 14.44 4.09 -1.70
N ALA A 135 15.38 3.16 -1.53
CA ALA A 135 15.54 2.35 -0.32
C ALA A 135 16.43 3.00 0.75
N HIS A 136 17.13 4.10 0.42
CA HIS A 136 17.96 4.84 1.36
C HIS A 136 17.19 6.03 1.98
N TRP A 137 17.03 5.99 3.30
CA TRP A 137 16.34 6.94 4.16
C TRP A 137 16.92 8.37 4.20
N GLU A 138 17.95 8.68 3.42
CA GLU A 138 18.56 10.02 3.37
C GLU A 138 18.36 10.69 2.02
N TYR A 139 17.18 11.29 1.84
CA TYR A 139 17.09 12.47 0.99
C TYR A 139 17.70 13.67 1.75
N LYS A 140 19.03 13.66 1.92
CA LYS A 140 19.83 14.84 2.27
C LYS A 140 20.66 15.26 1.07
N VAL A 141 19.99 15.77 0.04
CA VAL A 141 20.56 16.90 -0.70
C VAL A 141 19.41 17.87 -0.94
N GLN A 142 19.34 18.84 -0.03
CA GLN A 142 18.66 20.11 -0.21
C GLN A 142 18.96 20.69 -1.59
N HIS A 143 17.95 21.38 -2.13
CA HIS A 143 18.08 22.46 -3.09
C HIS A 143 19.49 23.05 -3.19
N HIS A 144 20.09 22.97 -4.38
CA HIS A 144 20.82 24.08 -4.97
C HIS A 144 20.76 23.97 -6.49
N TYR A 145 19.66 24.49 -7.05
CA TYR A 145 19.76 25.18 -8.33
C TYR A 145 20.24 26.61 -8.02
N CYS A 146 21.24 27.05 -8.80
CA CYS A 146 22.02 28.29 -8.76
C CYS A 146 23.23 28.27 -7.83
#